data_AF-A0A8X6X632-F1
#
_entry.id   AF-A0A8X6X632-F1
#
_cell.length_a   1.000
_cell.length_b   1.000
_cell.length_c   1.000
_cell.angle_alpha   90.00
_cell.angle_beta   90.00
_cell.angle_gamma   90.00
#
_symmetry.space_group_name_H-M   'P 1'
#
loop_
_entity.id
_entity.type
_entity.pdbx_description
1 polymer ?
#
loop_
_entity_poly.entity_id
_entity_poly.type
_entity_poly.pdbx_seq_one_letter_code
_entity_poly.pdbx_strand_id
1 'polypeptide(L)'
;MHRVEVRKARYQLRLYLDLMQENFQTSHYYVVKQPYKIQVFDEYTVTGNTAVLRCSIPSFMKDYVAVTSWVRDDSRTIVASPERGGRYSIFPSGELHIRSANIEDGFKSYRCVTRNRLTGEVAPSTAAGKLFVTGKYRLQQSLYGKAKMFFM
;
A
#
# COMPACT_ATOMS: atom_id res chain seq x y z
N MET A 1 -69.10 11.48 11.60
CA MET A 1 -68.29 11.98 10.46
C MET A 1 -66.78 11.88 10.70
N HIS A 2 -66.21 12.39 11.81
CA HIS A 2 -64.76 12.39 12.06
C HIS A 2 -63.99 11.06 11.94
N ARG A 3 -64.58 9.91 12.31
CA ARG A 3 -63.89 8.61 12.20
C ARG A 3 -63.65 8.15 10.76
N VAL A 4 -64.47 8.60 9.81
CA VAL A 4 -64.35 8.27 8.39
C VAL A 4 -63.19 9.06 7.77
N GLU A 5 -62.99 10.31 8.19
CA GLU A 5 -61.83 11.13 7.80
C GLU A 5 -60.51 10.51 8.25
N VAL A 6 -60.43 10.03 9.49
CA VAL A 6 -59.20 9.40 10.02
C VAL A 6 -58.89 8.09 9.27
N ARG A 7 -59.92 7.33 8.88
CA ARG A 7 -59.74 6.11 8.07
C ARG A 7 -59.29 6.44 6.65
N LYS A 8 -59.85 7.48 6.01
CA LYS A 8 -59.41 7.98 4.71
C LYS A 8 -57.95 8.47 4.77
N ALA A 9 -57.60 9.26 5.78
CA ALA A 9 -56.25 9.78 5.97
C ALA A 9 -55.24 8.65 6.21
N ARG A 10 -55.58 7.64 7.03
CA ARG A 10 -54.74 6.45 7.23
C ARG A 10 -54.55 5.63 5.96
N TYR A 11 -55.59 5.49 5.14
CA TYR A 11 -55.51 4.75 3.89
C TYR A 11 -54.63 5.48 2.86
N GLN A 12 -54.78 6.80 2.77
CA GLN A 12 -53.94 7.67 1.92
C GLN A 12 -52.47 7.64 2.36
N LEU A 13 -52.19 7.72 3.66
CA LEU A 13 -50.82 7.64 4.18
C LEU A 13 -50.20 6.26 3.94
N ARG A 14 -50.99 5.19 4.05
CA ARG A 14 -50.54 3.81 3.79
C ARG A 14 -50.24 3.57 2.31
N LEU A 15 -51.11 4.01 1.41
CA LEU A 15 -50.87 3.96 -0.04
C LEU A 15 -49.64 4.79 -0.44
N TYR A 16 -49.42 5.96 0.18
CA TYR A 16 -48.24 6.78 -0.07
C TYR A 16 -46.94 6.10 0.40
N LEU A 17 -46.95 5.45 1.57
CA LEU A 17 -45.79 4.69 2.06
C LEU A 17 -45.52 3.44 1.22
N ASP A 18 -46.55 2.73 0.78
CA ASP A 18 -46.41 1.55 -0.10
C ASP A 18 -45.81 1.94 -1.47
N LEU A 19 -46.24 3.08 -2.06
CA LEU A 19 -45.68 3.63 -3.31
C LEU A 19 -44.23 4.12 -3.17
N MET A 20 -43.82 4.57 -1.98
CA MET A 20 -42.43 4.96 -1.72
C MET A 20 -41.51 3.74 -1.54
N GLN A 21 -42.06 2.56 -1.24
CA GLN A 21 -41.29 1.33 -1.09
C GLN A 21 -40.98 0.65 -2.44
N GLU A 22 -41.80 0.87 -3.48
CA GLU A 22 -41.53 0.38 -4.84
C GLU A 22 -40.36 1.11 -5.54
N ASN A 23 -39.91 2.26 -5.03
CA ASN A 23 -38.80 3.04 -5.58
C ASN A 23 -37.45 2.75 -4.91
N PHE A 24 -37.32 1.66 -4.15
CA PHE A 24 -36.01 1.23 -3.66
C PHE A 24 -35.23 0.57 -4.80
N GLN A 25 -34.66 1.43 -5.64
CA GLN A 25 -33.83 1.04 -6.78
C GLN A 25 -32.55 0.42 -6.24
N THR A 26 -32.52 -0.91 -6.18
CA THR A 26 -31.29 -1.66 -5.92
C THR A 26 -30.33 -1.37 -7.08
N SER A 27 -29.43 -0.41 -6.87
CA SER A 27 -28.32 -0.15 -7.79
C SER A 27 -27.43 -1.39 -7.80
N HIS A 28 -27.66 -2.27 -8.77
CA HIS A 28 -26.76 -3.39 -9.05
C HIS A 28 -25.51 -2.83 -9.73
N TYR A 29 -24.47 -2.55 -8.94
CA TYR A 29 -23.15 -2.23 -9.47
C TYR A 29 -22.51 -3.52 -10.00
N TYR A 30 -22.35 -3.62 -11.32
CA TYR A 30 -21.62 -4.73 -11.92
C TYR A 30 -20.12 -4.46 -11.77
N VAL A 31 -19.43 -5.26 -10.95
CA VAL A 31 -17.98 -5.19 -10.79
C VAL A 31 -17.32 -6.02 -11.89
N VAL A 32 -16.65 -5.35 -12.84
CA VAL A 32 -15.89 -6.03 -13.90
C VAL A 32 -14.55 -6.49 -13.33
N LYS A 33 -14.31 -7.81 -13.32
CA LYS A 33 -13.03 -8.39 -12.89
C LYS A 33 -11.99 -8.24 -14.00
N GLN A 34 -11.19 -7.18 -13.95
CA GLN A 34 -10.05 -6.99 -14.86
C GLN A 34 -8.78 -7.63 -14.29
N PRO A 35 -7.99 -8.38 -15.09
CA PRO A 35 -6.70 -8.88 -14.63
C PRO A 35 -5.73 -7.71 -14.43
N TYR A 36 -5.05 -7.69 -13.29
CA TYR A 36 -4.00 -6.73 -12.97
C TYR A 36 -2.73 -7.45 -12.52
N LYS A 37 -1.58 -6.80 -12.74
CA LYS A 37 -0.27 -7.29 -12.29
C LYS A 37 0.35 -6.26 -11.37
N ILE A 38 0.91 -6.74 -10.26
CA ILE A 38 1.61 -5.90 -9.28
C ILE A 38 3.09 -6.23 -9.37
N GLN A 39 3.91 -5.18 -9.39
CA GLN A 39 5.36 -5.29 -9.57
C GLN A 39 6.07 -4.45 -8.52
N VAL A 40 7.24 -4.90 -8.09
CA VAL A 40 8.19 -4.09 -7.33
C VAL A 40 9.32 -3.73 -8.29
N PHE A 41 9.67 -2.45 -8.37
CA PHE A 41 10.79 -1.98 -9.19
C PHE A 41 12.09 -1.99 -8.38
N ASP A 42 13.20 -2.02 -9.09
CA ASP A 42 14.53 -1.91 -8.49
C ASP A 42 14.74 -0.52 -7.89
N GLU A 43 15.38 -0.49 -6.73
CA GLU A 43 15.63 0.75 -5.98
C GLU A 43 17.12 0.90 -5.67
N TYR A 44 17.57 2.15 -5.59
CA TYR A 44 18.97 2.47 -5.33
C TYR A 44 19.10 3.26 -4.04
N THR A 45 20.03 2.84 -3.20
CA THR A 45 20.34 3.57 -1.97
C THR A 45 21.83 3.57 -1.70
N VAL A 46 22.22 4.40 -0.75
CA VAL A 46 23.59 4.51 -0.28
C VAL A 46 23.66 3.87 1.10
N THR A 47 24.76 3.17 1.38
CA THR A 47 25.01 2.50 2.66
C THR A 47 24.79 3.47 3.82
N GLY A 48 24.02 3.05 4.81
CA GLY A 48 23.67 3.84 6.00
C GLY A 48 22.41 4.70 5.84
N ASN A 49 21.91 4.94 4.62
CA ASN A 49 20.64 5.61 4.40
C ASN A 49 19.45 4.65 4.64
N THR A 50 18.23 5.20 4.65
CA THR A 50 17.01 4.41 4.62
C THR A 50 16.67 4.08 3.17
N ALA A 51 16.51 2.80 2.85
CA ALA A 51 15.96 2.36 1.57
C ALA A 51 14.43 2.36 1.61
N VAL A 52 13.78 2.66 0.49
CA VAL A 52 12.31 2.68 0.38
C VAL A 52 11.89 1.89 -0.84
N LEU A 53 11.27 0.72 -0.64
CA LEU A 53 10.73 -0.10 -1.72
C LEU A 53 9.23 0.12 -1.86
N ARG A 54 8.77 0.21 -3.12
CA ARG A 54 7.37 0.52 -3.47
C ARG A 54 6.77 -0.59 -4.32
N CYS A 55 5.50 -0.89 -4.06
CA CYS A 55 4.73 -1.73 -4.94
C CYS A 55 3.94 -0.92 -5.96
N SER A 56 4.15 -1.21 -7.24
CA SER A 56 3.43 -0.61 -8.35
C SER A 56 2.05 -1.24 -8.45
N ILE A 57 1.09 -0.61 -7.77
CA ILE A 57 -0.34 -0.93 -7.85
C ILE A 57 -0.97 0.00 -8.88
N PRO A 58 -1.62 -0.54 -9.94
CA PRO A 58 -2.32 0.27 -10.92
C PRO A 58 -3.34 1.21 -10.27
N SER A 59 -3.47 2.44 -10.79
CA SER A 59 -4.32 3.49 -10.20
C SER A 59 -5.76 3.04 -9.96
N PHE A 60 -6.37 2.35 -10.91
CA PHE A 60 -7.75 1.83 -10.82
C PHE A 60 -7.96 0.77 -9.74
N MET A 61 -6.88 0.17 -9.20
CA MET A 61 -6.94 -0.83 -8.12
C MET A 61 -6.53 -0.28 -6.76
N LYS A 62 -6.01 0.96 -6.67
CA LYS A 62 -5.43 1.49 -5.42
C LYS A 62 -6.41 1.56 -4.25
N ASP A 63 -7.70 1.75 -4.53
CA ASP A 63 -8.73 1.83 -3.49
C ASP A 63 -9.13 0.44 -2.94
N TYR A 64 -8.90 -0.60 -3.74
CA TYR A 64 -9.35 -1.96 -3.45
C TYR A 64 -8.21 -2.88 -3.04
N VAL A 65 -6.98 -2.59 -3.45
CA VAL A 65 -5.80 -3.42 -3.19
C VAL A 65 -4.86 -2.70 -2.25
N ALA A 66 -4.58 -3.33 -1.12
CA ALA A 66 -3.65 -2.80 -0.12
C ALA A 66 -2.48 -3.78 0.08
N VAL A 67 -1.28 -3.24 0.32
CA VAL A 67 -0.13 -4.03 0.75
C VAL A 67 -0.33 -4.46 2.21
N THR A 68 -0.20 -5.75 2.49
CA THR A 68 -0.35 -6.31 3.85
C THR A 68 0.99 -6.66 4.48
N SER A 69 1.94 -7.14 3.68
CA SER A 69 3.27 -7.55 4.13
C SER A 69 4.27 -7.50 2.98
N TRP A 70 5.54 -7.67 3.30
CA TRP A 70 6.61 -7.86 2.31
C TRP A 70 7.28 -9.21 2.55
N VAL A 71 7.76 -9.83 1.48
CA VAL A 71 8.46 -11.12 1.50
C VAL A 71 9.80 -10.92 0.82
N ARG A 72 10.85 -11.42 1.48
CA ARG A 72 12.20 -11.51 0.94
C ARG A 72 12.44 -12.86 0.28
N ASP A 73 13.44 -12.94 -0.58
CA ASP A 73 13.89 -14.20 -1.21
C ASP A 73 14.26 -15.31 -0.23
N ASP A 74 14.77 -14.98 0.95
CA ASP A 74 15.03 -15.93 2.04
C ASP A 74 13.76 -16.39 2.79
N SER A 75 12.59 -16.22 2.18
CA SER A 75 11.28 -16.59 2.74
C SER A 75 10.93 -15.87 4.06
N ARG A 76 11.65 -14.81 4.40
CA ARG A 76 11.32 -13.98 5.56
C ARG A 76 10.17 -13.03 5.23
N THR A 77 9.09 -13.17 5.99
CA THR A 77 7.96 -12.23 5.94
C THR A 77 8.19 -11.05 6.88
N ILE A 78 8.03 -9.85 6.34
CA ILE A 78 8.07 -8.58 7.04
C ILE A 78 6.63 -8.10 7.17
N VAL A 79 6.17 -7.92 8.40
CA VAL A 79 4.82 -7.43 8.72
C VAL A 79 4.89 -6.03 9.34
N ALA A 80 3.83 -5.25 9.17
CA ALA A 80 3.72 -3.94 9.81
C ALA A 80 3.63 -4.15 11.33
N SER A 81 4.66 -3.72 12.06
CA SER A 81 4.69 -3.79 13.52
C SER A 81 4.93 -2.38 14.06
N PRO A 82 3.89 -1.68 14.56
CA PRO A 82 4.05 -0.32 15.08
C PRO A 82 4.91 -0.26 16.35
N GLU A 83 4.91 -1.34 17.14
CA GLU A 83 5.59 -1.38 18.45
C GLU A 83 7.06 -1.81 18.38
N ARG A 84 7.48 -2.42 17.26
CA ARG A 84 8.86 -2.86 17.08
C ARG A 84 9.56 -1.81 16.23
N GLY A 85 10.32 -0.94 16.89
CA GLY A 85 11.28 -0.02 16.27
C GLY A 85 12.43 -0.72 15.54
N GLY A 86 12.13 -1.78 14.79
CA GLY A 86 13.08 -2.63 14.09
C GLY A 86 13.57 -2.01 12.78
N ARG A 87 14.61 -2.62 12.23
CA ARG A 87 15.25 -2.21 10.99
C ARG A 87 14.27 -2.09 9.82
N TYR A 88 13.29 -2.98 9.74
CA TYR A 88 12.26 -3.00 8.70
C TYR A 88 10.97 -2.38 9.25
N SER A 89 10.34 -1.50 8.47
CA SER A 89 9.04 -0.91 8.81
C SER A 89 8.20 -0.74 7.56
N ILE A 90 6.93 -1.11 7.63
CA ILE A 90 5.97 -0.90 6.54
C ILE A 90 5.10 0.31 6.90
N PHE A 91 5.07 1.30 6.03
CA PHE A 91 4.24 2.50 6.23
C PHE A 91 2.77 2.22 5.86
N PRO A 92 1.81 3.02 6.35
CA PRO A 92 0.39 2.87 5.99
C PRO A 92 0.10 2.91 4.48
N SER A 93 0.99 3.56 3.71
CA SER A 93 0.99 3.59 2.24
C SER A 93 1.34 2.24 1.59
N GLY A 94 1.89 1.30 2.36
CA GLY A 94 2.36 0.00 1.88
C GLY A 94 3.84 -0.06 1.51
N GLU A 95 4.57 1.06 1.65
CA GLU A 95 6.00 1.15 1.36
C GLU A 95 6.83 0.40 2.41
N LEU A 96 7.86 -0.32 1.98
CA LEU A 96 8.82 -0.97 2.88
C LEU A 96 10.03 -0.06 3.07
N HIS A 97 10.26 0.35 4.31
CA HIS A 97 11.42 1.13 4.72
C HIS A 97 12.44 0.22 5.41
N ILE A 98 13.68 0.27 4.95
CA ILE A 98 14.82 -0.46 5.52
C ILE A 98 15.79 0.57 6.09
N ARG A 99 15.81 0.71 7.42
CA ARG A 99 16.70 1.63 8.12
C ARG A 99 18.14 1.14 8.06
N SER A 100 19.08 2.06 7.88
CA SER A 100 20.51 1.78 7.81
C SER A 100 20.82 0.64 6.83
N ALA A 101 20.45 0.85 5.56
CA ALA A 101 20.67 -0.12 4.49
C ALA A 101 22.16 -0.50 4.41
N ASN A 102 22.43 -1.79 4.31
CA ASN A 102 23.78 -2.34 4.22
C ASN A 102 23.97 -3.07 2.89
N ILE A 103 25.20 -3.44 2.58
CA ILE A 103 25.54 -4.13 1.33
C ILE A 103 24.82 -5.50 1.24
N GLU A 104 24.58 -6.16 2.38
CA GLU A 104 23.86 -7.45 2.40
C GLU A 104 22.40 -7.33 1.94
N ASP A 105 21.72 -6.23 2.28
CA ASP A 105 20.36 -5.96 1.80
C ASP A 105 20.35 -5.81 0.28
N GLY A 106 21.47 -5.39 -0.32
CA GLY A 106 21.64 -5.23 -1.75
C GLY A 106 21.70 -6.54 -2.54
N PHE A 107 21.93 -7.66 -1.86
CA PHE A 107 21.90 -8.99 -2.48
C PHE A 107 20.53 -9.65 -2.38
N LYS A 108 19.53 -8.95 -1.83
CA LYS A 108 18.19 -9.48 -1.58
C LYS A 108 17.17 -8.93 -2.56
N SER A 109 16.22 -9.77 -2.93
CA SER A 109 15.03 -9.37 -3.69
C SER A 109 13.78 -9.36 -2.81
N TYR A 110 12.89 -8.43 -3.10
CA TYR A 110 11.72 -8.11 -2.29
C TYR A 110 10.45 -8.16 -3.14
N ARG A 111 9.43 -8.83 -2.60
CA ARG A 111 8.06 -8.86 -3.15
C ARG A 111 7.11 -8.28 -2.12
N CYS A 112 6.17 -7.44 -2.55
CA CYS A 112 5.06 -7.10 -1.67
C CYS A 112 3.99 -8.18 -1.75
N VAL A 113 3.24 -8.35 -0.66
CA VAL A 113 2.03 -9.16 -0.60
C VAL A 113 0.87 -8.20 -0.49
N THR A 114 -0.12 -8.40 -1.33
CA THR A 114 -1.28 -7.52 -1.41
C THR A 114 -2.56 -8.29 -1.15
N ARG A 115 -3.55 -7.60 -0.60
CA ARG A 115 -4.90 -8.11 -0.39
C ARG A 115 -5.90 -7.26 -1.16
N ASN A 116 -6.69 -7.92 -2.01
CA ASN A 116 -7.83 -7.32 -2.68
C ASN A 116 -9.05 -7.38 -1.76
N ARG A 117 -9.61 -6.22 -1.41
CA ARG A 117 -10.73 -6.08 -0.48
C ARG A 117 -12.07 -6.48 -1.10
N LEU A 118 -12.20 -6.43 -2.43
CA LEU A 118 -13.42 -6.84 -3.15
C LEU A 118 -13.51 -8.36 -3.28
N THR A 119 -12.39 -9.03 -3.59
CA THR A 119 -12.37 -10.50 -3.83
C THR A 119 -11.87 -11.31 -2.63
N GLY A 120 -11.21 -10.67 -1.67
CA GLY A 120 -10.51 -11.34 -0.57
C GLY A 120 -9.18 -11.98 -0.95
N GLU A 121 -8.78 -11.92 -2.23
CA GLU A 121 -7.56 -12.56 -2.74
C GLU A 121 -6.30 -11.95 -2.13
N VAL A 122 -5.38 -12.82 -1.71
CA VAL A 122 -4.06 -12.42 -1.19
C VAL A 122 -2.99 -13.02 -2.09
N ALA A 123 -2.19 -12.16 -2.71
CA ALA A 123 -1.17 -12.59 -3.67
C ALA A 123 0.13 -11.76 -3.56
N PRO A 124 1.29 -12.39 -3.76
CA PRO A 124 2.56 -11.68 -3.90
C PRO A 124 2.65 -10.97 -5.26
N SER A 125 3.50 -9.95 -5.35
CA SER A 125 3.81 -9.28 -6.60
C SER A 125 4.39 -10.25 -7.63
N THR A 126 3.98 -10.11 -8.89
CA THR A 126 4.44 -10.94 -10.01
C THR A 126 5.96 -10.76 -10.23
N ALA A 127 6.44 -9.52 -10.10
CA ALA A 127 7.87 -9.20 -10.15
C ALA A 127 8.41 -8.82 -8.77
N ALA A 128 9.63 -9.24 -8.48
CA ALA A 128 10.40 -8.80 -7.31
C ALA A 128 11.33 -7.67 -7.72
N GLY A 129 11.52 -6.69 -6.83
CA GLY A 129 12.51 -5.63 -6.99
C GLY A 129 13.75 -5.95 -6.19
N LYS A 130 14.90 -5.55 -6.72
CA LYS A 130 16.19 -5.63 -6.03
C LYS A 130 16.54 -4.28 -5.43
N LEU A 131 17.18 -4.32 -4.26
CA LEU A 131 17.82 -3.14 -3.71
C LEU A 131 19.27 -3.11 -4.20
N PHE A 132 19.75 -1.97 -4.67
CA PHE A 132 21.15 -1.75 -4.99
C PHE A 132 21.74 -0.78 -3.97
N VAL A 133 22.71 -1.26 -3.19
CA VAL A 133 23.33 -0.46 -2.13
C VAL A 133 24.75 -0.07 -2.54
N THR A 134 24.97 1.22 -2.76
CA THR A 134 26.30 1.76 -3.06
C THR A 134 27.02 2.17 -1.76
N GLY A 135 28.33 1.97 -1.67
CA GLY A 135 29.12 2.39 -0.51
C GLY A 135 29.40 3.88 -0.52
N LYS A 136 29.30 4.56 0.64
CA LYS A 136 30.06 5.81 0.83
C LYS A 136 31.50 5.41 1.14
N TYR A 137 32.43 5.65 0.23
CA TYR A 137 33.82 5.78 0.66
C TYR A 137 33.86 6.94 1.66
N ARG A 138 33.98 6.64 2.96
CA ARG A 138 34.16 7.62 4.04
C ARG A 138 35.51 8.36 3.95
N LEU A 139 36.26 8.17 2.86
CA LEU A 139 37.62 8.64 2.63
C LEU A 139 37.67 9.59 1.43
N GLN A 140 37.04 10.75 1.50
CA GLN A 140 37.40 11.88 0.62
C GLN A 140 36.91 13.26 1.08
N GLN A 141 35.99 13.34 2.06
CA GLN A 141 35.57 14.63 2.62
C GLN A 141 36.59 15.23 3.62
N SER A 142 37.45 14.43 4.27
CA SER A 142 38.53 14.97 5.12
C SER A 142 39.80 15.36 4.35
N LEU A 143 40.04 14.74 3.19
CA LEU A 143 41.19 15.04 2.33
C LEU A 143 40.98 16.32 1.50
N TYR A 144 39.75 16.59 1.06
CA TYR A 144 39.41 17.86 0.39
C TYR A 144 39.38 19.07 1.36
N GLY A 145 39.12 18.83 2.65
CA GLY A 145 39.20 19.86 3.70
C GLY A 145 40.62 20.17 4.21
N LYS A 146 41.55 19.20 4.16
CA LYS A 146 42.95 19.41 4.54
C LYS A 146 43.79 20.03 3.42
N ALA A 147 43.46 19.77 2.15
CA ALA A 147 44.21 20.30 1.01
C ALA A 147 44.02 21.80 0.76
N LYS A 148 43.01 22.45 1.38
CA LYS A 148 42.73 23.89 1.21
C LYS A 148 43.41 24.78 2.26
N MET A 149 44.11 24.21 3.26
CA MET A 149 44.80 24.97 4.31
C MET A 149 46.32 25.03 4.17
N PHE A 150 46.90 24.40 3.14
CA PHE A 150 48.36 24.42 2.86
C PHE A 150 48.77 25.29 1.66
N PHE A 151 47.82 26.02 1.07
CA PHE A 151 48.07 27.07 0.09
C PHE A 151 47.44 28.37 0.57
N MET A 152 48.04 28.98 1.59
CA MET A 152 47.87 30.40 1.89
C MET A 152 49.10 30.90 2.65
#